data_AF-A0A7S1PDS4-F1
#
_entry.id   AF-A0A7S1PDS4-F1
#
_cell.length_a   1.000
_cell.length_b   1.000
_cell.length_c   1.000
_cell.angle_alpha   90.00
_cell.angle_beta   90.00
_cell.angle_gamma   90.00
#
_symmetry.space_group_name_H-M   'P 1'
#
loop_
_entity.id
_entity.type
_entity.pdbx_description
1 polymer ?
#
loop_
_entity_poly.entity_id
_entity_poly.type
_entity_poly.pdbx_seq_one_letter_code
_entity_poly.pdbx_strand_id
1 'polypeptide(L)'
;MDEPDGVPNDPFVRTDLFVSRFWPSGRELSIDFCVTDADARCNQGKTTGTITREREKLKKDHHLDVCRLNRMDFTAFIVTCDGVYGREADRFIRRLAELINKRGGWDRYGVGRVE
;
A
#
# COMPACT_ATOMS: atom_id res chain seq x y z
N MET A 1 -10.50 -3.87 -37.41
CA MET A 1 -9.70 -2.93 -36.61
C MET A 1 -10.50 -2.78 -35.34
N ASP A 2 -10.26 -3.69 -34.40
CA ASP A 2 -10.96 -3.66 -33.12
C ASP A 2 -10.39 -2.49 -32.31
N GLU A 3 -11.30 -1.65 -31.80
CA GLU A 3 -10.96 -0.58 -30.87
C GLU A 3 -10.22 -1.18 -29.67
N PRO A 4 -9.11 -0.57 -29.21
CA PRO A 4 -8.42 -1.05 -28.02
C PRO A 4 -9.36 -0.89 -26.83
N ASP A 5 -9.70 -2.03 -26.21
CA ASP A 5 -10.52 -2.13 -25.01
C ASP A 5 -10.16 -1.04 -24.00
N GLY A 6 -11.15 -0.17 -23.75
CA GLY A 6 -11.00 1.05 -22.98
C GLY A 6 -10.56 0.80 -21.55
N VAL A 7 -9.34 1.24 -21.24
CA VAL A 7 -9.08 2.12 -20.10
C VAL A 7 -8.13 3.21 -20.61
N PRO A 8 -8.46 4.50 -20.49
CA PRO A 8 -7.48 5.55 -20.76
C PRO A 8 -6.20 5.26 -19.97
N ASN A 9 -5.03 5.59 -20.52
CA ASN A 9 -3.85 5.84 -19.69
C ASN A 9 -4.25 6.89 -18.65
N ASP A 10 -4.80 6.47 -17.51
CA ASP A 10 -5.05 7.36 -16.39
C ASP A 10 -3.66 7.69 -15.83
N PRO A 11 -3.18 8.95 -15.97
CA PRO A 11 -1.89 9.33 -15.42
C PRO A 11 -1.84 9.16 -13.89
N PHE A 12 -3.00 8.94 -13.26
CA PHE A 12 -3.16 8.65 -11.86
C PHE A 12 -3.60 7.18 -11.67
N VAL A 13 -2.68 6.33 -11.23
CA VAL A 13 -3.09 5.07 -10.63
C VAL A 13 -3.93 5.39 -9.39
N ARG A 14 -5.23 5.09 -9.45
CA ARG A 14 -6.11 5.14 -8.29
C ARG A 14 -5.79 3.95 -7.39
N THR A 15 -5.05 4.20 -6.32
CA THR A 15 -4.87 3.24 -5.23
C THR A 15 -5.86 3.49 -4.11
N ASP A 16 -5.93 2.57 -3.17
CA ASP A 16 -6.87 2.62 -2.06
C ASP A 16 -6.58 3.78 -1.09
N LEU A 17 -5.30 4.09 -0.86
CA LEU A 17 -4.90 5.14 0.07
C LEU A 17 -3.72 5.96 -0.47
N PHE A 18 -3.75 7.26 -0.17
CA PHE A 18 -2.71 8.23 -0.50
C PHE A 18 -2.30 9.00 0.75
N VAL A 19 -1.01 9.08 1.03
CA VAL A 19 -0.47 9.68 2.25
C VAL A 19 0.73 10.57 1.91
N SER A 20 0.67 11.83 2.35
CA SER A 20 1.80 12.75 2.21
C SER A 20 2.76 12.65 3.39
N ARG A 21 4.05 12.90 3.13
CA ARG A 21 5.10 13.04 4.15
C ARG A 21 5.24 11.85 5.12
N PHE A 22 4.86 10.65 4.68
CA PHE A 22 4.97 9.44 5.50
C PHE A 22 6.44 9.00 5.68
N TRP A 23 7.18 8.98 4.57
CA TRP A 23 8.60 8.68 4.54
C TRP A 23 9.47 9.93 4.73
N PRO A 24 10.71 9.79 5.24
CA PRO A 24 11.64 10.91 5.40
C PRO A 24 11.97 11.67 4.11
N SER A 25 11.82 11.03 2.95
CA SER A 25 11.97 11.64 1.63
C SER A 25 10.97 12.77 1.38
N GLY A 26 9.86 12.81 2.13
CA GLY A 26 8.77 13.76 1.95
C GLY A 26 7.92 13.50 0.70
N ARG A 27 8.22 12.44 -0.06
CA ARG A 27 7.46 12.05 -1.25
C ARG A 27 6.07 11.58 -0.87
N GLU A 28 5.15 11.73 -1.80
CA GLU A 28 3.81 11.17 -1.70
C GLU A 28 3.87 9.65 -1.72
N LEU A 29 3.06 9.00 -0.88
CA LEU A 29 2.98 7.56 -0.75
C LEU A 29 1.61 7.07 -1.22
N SER A 30 1.61 6.19 -2.20
CA SER A 30 0.45 5.48 -2.70
C SER A 30 0.44 4.05 -2.16
N ILE A 31 -0.71 3.59 -1.65
CA ILE A 31 -0.86 2.31 -0.96
C ILE A 31 -2.07 1.58 -1.55
N ASP A 32 -1.83 0.33 -1.89
CA ASP A 32 -2.85 -0.57 -2.42
C ASP A 32 -2.93 -1.82 -1.54
N PHE A 33 -4.13 -2.13 -1.05
CA PHE A 33 -4.37 -3.16 -0.07
C PHE A 33 -4.74 -4.49 -0.75
N CYS A 34 -4.39 -5.59 -0.08
CA CYS A 34 -4.90 -6.90 -0.41
C CYS A 34 -5.01 -7.71 0.87
N VAL A 35 -6.25 -8.10 1.19
CA VAL A 35 -6.52 -9.14 2.17
C VAL A 35 -6.56 -10.48 1.44
N THR A 36 -5.76 -11.45 1.88
CA THR A 36 -5.71 -12.79 1.26
C THR A 36 -6.00 -13.88 2.26
N ASP A 37 -6.81 -14.85 1.85
CA ASP A 37 -6.97 -16.09 2.60
C ASP A 37 -5.76 -17.00 2.34
N ALA A 38 -5.00 -17.34 3.39
CA ALA A 38 -3.83 -18.20 3.27
C ALA A 38 -4.21 -19.68 3.10
N ASP A 39 -5.40 -20.07 3.57
CA ASP A 39 -5.91 -21.44 3.55
C ASP A 39 -6.74 -21.73 2.29
N ALA A 40 -6.94 -20.72 1.43
CA ALA A 40 -7.62 -20.88 0.16
C ALA A 40 -6.98 -21.98 -0.70
N ARG A 41 -7.81 -22.75 -1.41
CA ARG A 41 -7.36 -23.88 -2.26
C ARG A 41 -6.28 -23.49 -3.27
N CYS A 42 -6.31 -22.27 -3.82
CA CYS A 42 -5.30 -21.78 -4.76
C CYS A 42 -3.92 -21.52 -4.13
N ASN A 43 -3.86 -21.47 -2.80
CA ASN A 43 -2.65 -21.28 -2.00
C ASN A 43 -2.17 -22.58 -1.35
N GLN A 44 -2.86 -23.70 -1.56
CA GLN A 44 -2.50 -25.00 -1.00
C GLN A 44 -1.05 -25.37 -1.36
N GLY A 45 -0.29 -25.80 -0.35
CA GLY A 45 1.13 -26.16 -0.50
C GLY A 45 2.09 -24.97 -0.50
N LYS A 46 1.61 -23.72 -0.43
CA LYS A 46 2.44 -22.53 -0.28
C LYS A 46 2.52 -22.12 1.19
N THR A 47 3.67 -21.59 1.60
CA THR A 47 3.78 -20.95 2.92
C THR A 47 3.14 -19.56 2.88
N THR A 48 2.65 -19.05 4.01
CA THR A 48 2.12 -17.69 4.13
C THR A 48 3.11 -16.62 3.64
N GLY A 49 4.40 -16.82 3.89
CA GLY A 49 5.46 -15.93 3.39
C GLY A 49 5.61 -15.96 1.86
N THR A 50 5.40 -17.12 1.23
CA THR A 50 5.36 -17.24 -0.23
C THR A 50 4.15 -16.51 -0.81
N ILE A 51 2.96 -16.74 -0.23
CA ILE A 51 1.70 -16.13 -0.68
C ILE A 51 1.81 -14.60 -0.63
N THR A 52 2.20 -14.05 0.53
CA THR A 52 2.33 -12.59 0.70
C THR A 52 3.35 -11.98 -0.27
N ARG A 53 4.50 -12.64 -0.49
CA ARG A 53 5.53 -12.19 -1.45
C ARG A 53 5.03 -12.19 -2.90
N GLU A 54 4.30 -13.23 -3.31
CA GLU A 54 3.71 -13.30 -4.65
C GLU A 54 2.69 -12.17 -4.86
N ARG A 55 1.82 -11.92 -3.87
CA ARG A 55 0.84 -10.83 -3.93
C ARG A 55 1.50 -9.45 -3.95
N GLU A 56 2.52 -9.22 -3.13
CA GLU A 56 3.31 -7.99 -3.16
C GLU A 56 3.94 -7.76 -4.54
N LYS A 57 4.53 -8.80 -5.13
CA LYS A 57 5.13 -8.73 -6.46
C LYS A 57 4.09 -8.35 -7.52
N LEU A 58 2.94 -9.02 -7.53
CA LEU A 58 1.87 -8.74 -8.49
C LEU A 58 1.41 -7.28 -8.43
N LYS A 59 1.16 -6.75 -7.23
CA LYS A 59 0.77 -5.34 -7.05
C LYS A 59 1.87 -4.38 -7.51
N LYS A 60 3.13 -4.66 -7.18
CA LYS A 60 4.27 -3.83 -7.62
C LYS A 60 4.43 -3.84 -9.13
N ASP A 61 4.40 -5.00 -9.76
CA ASP A 61 4.54 -5.14 -11.20
C ASP A 61 3.47 -4.29 -11.95
N HIS A 62 2.28 -4.15 -11.37
CA HIS A 62 1.19 -3.34 -11.92
C HIS A 62 1.36 -1.82 -11.67
N HIS A 63 1.85 -1.40 -10.50
CA HIS A 63 1.76 0.00 -10.07
C HIS A 63 3.07 0.77 -10.02
N LEU A 64 4.21 0.08 -9.93
CA LEU A 64 5.49 0.69 -9.57
C LEU A 64 6.01 1.64 -10.65
N ASP A 65 5.78 1.34 -11.93
CA ASP A 65 6.24 2.20 -13.03
C ASP A 65 5.44 3.51 -13.10
N VAL A 66 4.13 3.47 -12.89
CA VAL A 66 3.32 4.70 -12.81
C VAL A 66 3.69 5.53 -11.58
N CYS A 67 3.94 4.89 -10.43
CA CYS A 67 4.39 5.60 -9.22
C CYS A 67 5.75 6.28 -9.43
N ARG A 68 6.68 5.61 -10.11
CA ARG A 68 8.00 6.16 -10.47
C ARG A 68 7.88 7.40 -11.36
N LEU A 69 7.03 7.36 -12.39
CA LEU A 69 6.79 8.50 -13.29
C LEU A 69 6.27 9.72 -12.51
N ASN A 70 5.39 9.48 -11.53
CA ASN A 70 4.81 10.50 -10.67
C ASN A 70 5.68 10.89 -9.46
N ARG A 71 6.91 10.34 -9.35
CA ARG A 71 7.83 10.55 -8.21
C ARG A 71 7.23 10.20 -6.83
N MET A 72 6.34 9.21 -6.82
CA MET A 72 5.67 8.71 -5.63
C MET A 72 6.34 7.41 -5.14
N ASP A 73 6.32 7.21 -3.84
CA ASP A 73 6.62 5.91 -3.25
C ASP A 73 5.36 5.02 -3.34
N PHE A 74 5.56 3.70 -3.43
CA PHE A 74 4.47 2.72 -3.49
C PHE A 74 4.63 1.68 -2.37
N THR A 75 3.52 1.23 -1.80
CA THR A 75 3.49 0.14 -0.82
C THR A 75 2.37 -0.83 -1.16
N ALA A 76 2.72 -2.07 -1.44
CA ALA A 76 1.77 -3.16 -1.56
C ALA A 76 1.43 -3.68 -0.15
N PHE A 77 0.30 -3.23 0.40
CA PHE A 77 -0.10 -3.62 1.74
C PHE A 77 -0.83 -4.97 1.71
N ILE A 78 -0.09 -6.05 1.94
CA ILE A 78 -0.65 -7.40 1.97
C ILE A 78 -0.85 -7.86 3.42
N VAL A 79 -2.03 -8.38 3.73
CA VAL A 79 -2.36 -8.99 5.02
C VAL A 79 -3.18 -10.25 4.80
N THR A 80 -2.98 -11.28 5.62
CA THR A 80 -3.87 -12.46 5.57
C THR A 80 -5.16 -12.24 6.35
N CYS A 81 -6.18 -13.07 6.11
CA CYS A 81 -7.38 -13.10 6.96
C CYS A 81 -7.04 -13.33 8.45
N ASP A 82 -5.97 -14.08 8.74
CA ASP A 82 -5.47 -14.34 10.10
C ASP A 82 -4.57 -13.24 10.67
N GLY A 83 -4.40 -12.12 9.95
CA GLY A 83 -3.63 -10.97 10.42
C GLY A 83 -2.11 -11.07 10.24
N VAL A 84 -1.61 -11.98 9.39
CA VAL A 84 -0.19 -12.04 9.07
C VAL A 84 0.14 -10.98 8.01
N TYR A 85 0.97 -10.01 8.38
CA TYR A 85 1.40 -8.95 7.47
C TYR A 85 2.51 -9.42 6.52
N GLY A 86 2.40 -9.00 5.26
CA GLY A 86 3.51 -9.01 4.31
C GLY A 86 4.65 -8.08 4.76
N ARG A 87 5.78 -8.18 4.07
CA ARG A 87 7.00 -7.42 4.39
C ARG A 87 6.79 -5.92 4.26
N GLU A 88 6.05 -5.46 3.25
CA GLU A 88 5.80 -4.03 3.07
C GLU A 88 4.76 -3.49 4.05
N ALA A 89 3.70 -4.27 4.32
CA ALA A 89 2.72 -3.95 5.34
C ALA A 89 3.37 -3.82 6.74
N ASP A 90 4.22 -4.77 7.15
CA ASP A 90 4.94 -4.70 8.43
C ASP A 90 5.80 -3.42 8.55
N ARG A 91 6.52 -3.03 7.49
CA ARG A 91 7.29 -1.78 7.49
C ARG A 91 6.43 -0.54 7.61
N PHE A 92 5.30 -0.52 6.90
CA PHE A 92 4.35 0.58 6.97
C PHE A 92 3.82 0.72 8.40
N ILE A 93 3.36 -0.38 9.01
CA ILE A 93 2.82 -0.37 10.38
C ILE A 93 3.87 0.06 11.40
N ARG A 94 5.11 -0.45 11.32
CA ARG A 94 6.21 -0.02 12.20
C ARG A 94 6.47 1.48 12.08
N ARG A 95 6.53 1.99 10.86
CA ARG A 95 6.73 3.43 10.62
C ARG A 95 5.55 4.25 11.15
N LEU A 96 4.33 3.79 10.94
CA LEU A 96 3.13 4.45 11.46
C LEU A 96 3.19 4.53 13.00
N ALA A 97 3.55 3.44 13.67
CA ALA A 97 3.72 3.39 15.12
C ALA A 97 4.81 4.37 15.59
N GLU A 98 5.96 4.44 14.90
CA GLU A 98 6.99 5.45 15.19
C GLU A 98 6.48 6.88 15.05
N LEU A 99 5.71 7.17 14.01
CA LEU A 99 5.15 8.50 13.76
C LEU A 99 4.14 8.88 14.84
N ILE A 100 3.27 7.95 15.24
CA ILE A 100 2.30 8.16 16.33
C ILE A 100 3.04 8.41 17.65
N ASN A 101 4.05 7.61 17.98
CA ASN A 101 4.83 7.76 19.21
C ASN A 101 5.65 9.06 19.24
N LYS A 102 6.26 9.46 18.13
CA LYS A 102 6.97 10.75 18.00
C LYS A 102 6.01 11.93 18.09
N ARG A 103 4.80 11.76 17.58
CA ARG A 103 3.72 12.74 17.71
C ARG A 103 3.03 12.59 19.06
N GLY A 104 3.81 12.48 20.14
CA GLY A 104 3.38 12.55 21.56
C GLY A 104 2.75 13.89 21.96
N GLY A 105 2.12 14.57 21.02
CA GLY A 105 1.31 15.77 21.14
C GLY A 105 0.28 15.74 20.02
N TRP A 106 -0.73 14.89 20.17
CA TRP A 106 -2.02 15.08 19.48
C TRP A 106 -2.63 16.47 19.80
N ASP A 107 -2.13 17.15 20.84
CA ASP A 107 -2.45 18.52 21.24
C ASP A 107 -2.28 19.61 20.17
N ARG A 108 -1.49 19.39 19.11
CA ARG A 108 -1.18 20.47 18.15
C ARG A 108 -1.96 20.45 16.84
N TYR A 109 -2.72 19.38 16.56
CA TYR A 109 -3.48 19.24 15.31
C TYR A 109 -4.88 18.64 15.48
N GLY A 110 -5.33 18.42 16.72
CA GLY A 110 -6.67 17.93 17.03
C GLY A 110 -7.80 18.97 16.93
N VAL A 111 -7.49 20.22 16.59
CA VAL A 111 -8.52 21.21 16.25
C VAL A 111 -8.52 21.39 14.75
N GLY A 112 -9.26 20.52 14.06
CA GLY A 112 -9.88 20.95 12.82
C GLY A 112 -10.68 22.20 13.13
N ARG A 113 -10.31 23.33 12.52
CA ARG A 113 -11.13 24.52 12.49
C ARG A 113 -12.40 24.11 11.75
N VAL A 114 -13.48 23.86 12.50
CA VAL A 114 -14.82 23.82 11.92
C VAL A 114 -15.16 25.30 11.70
N GLU A 115 -15.02 25.76 10.47
CA GLU A 115 -15.72 26.95 9.98
C GLU A 115 -17.11 26.53 9.48
#